data_AF-A0A4Z0ABA3-F1
#
_entry.id   AF-A0A4Z0ABA3-F1
#
_cell.length_a   1.000
_cell.length_b   1.000
_cell.length_c   1.000
_cell.angle_alpha   90.00
_cell.angle_beta   90.00
_cell.angle_gamma   90.00
#
_symmetry.space_group_name_H-M   'P 1'
#
loop_
_entity.id
_entity.type
_entity.pdbx_description
1 polymer ?
#
loop_
_entity_poly.entity_id
_entity_poly.type
_entity_poly.pdbx_seq_one_letter_code
_entity_poly.pdbx_strand_id
1 'polypeptide(L)'
;MIGLLQTMPFLQDLTLTHWIAAYNEDSSLMNPYPTNAVLSQLRSLKFTTKTVVQSSLFMRRLSLPQTTYIHLHCAYEGFREIPLYLPQMQLDGSDPLPFTRLKVVYTLMGVRIHGSPSVIDDPCGSFTLDMMDMTLRIWIGTTSLLHPLSLQSVTALMLDTCGFFVDCSPVLAFLHTVETIEILFSPLGFLSSPLGSFASSLVVPHAEDGRQCIQMLCPCLRRLEFTTRYRDTVDPAFFGTLAAVLDTRSEAGSPLEEAVVQGECVRSKELRSVDEMKQRKVWKFMKQ
;
A
#
# COMPACT_ATOMS: atom_id res chain seq x y z
N MET A 1 20.99 24.95 0.80
CA MET A 1 20.11 24.32 1.81
C MET A 1 20.65 22.99 2.28
N ILE A 2 20.99 22.01 1.42
CA ILE A 2 21.72 20.82 1.89
C ILE A 2 22.98 21.21 2.67
N GLY A 3 23.75 22.19 2.17
CA GLY A 3 24.88 22.75 2.93
C GLY A 3 24.50 23.45 4.25
N LEU A 4 23.28 23.95 4.39
CA LEU A 4 22.78 24.50 5.65
C LEU A 4 22.39 23.38 6.63
N LEU A 5 21.73 22.33 6.14
CA LEU A 5 21.40 21.14 6.93
C LEU A 5 22.66 20.46 7.46
N GLN A 6 23.75 20.45 6.68
CA GLN A 6 25.06 19.97 7.13
C GLN A 6 25.64 20.77 8.31
N THR A 7 25.27 22.05 8.46
CA THR A 7 25.70 22.85 9.62
C THR A 7 24.81 22.65 10.87
N MET A 8 23.79 21.79 10.78
CA MET A 8 22.80 21.56 11.84
C MET A 8 22.76 20.09 12.29
N PRO A 9 23.85 19.52 12.84
CA PRO A 9 23.92 18.10 13.18
C PRO A 9 22.98 17.67 14.34
N PHE A 10 22.54 18.63 15.16
CA PHE A 10 21.63 18.40 16.29
C PHE A 10 20.15 18.63 15.95
N LEU A 11 19.82 18.79 14.66
CA LEU A 11 18.46 19.03 14.22
C LEU A 11 17.58 17.82 14.54
N GLN A 12 16.54 18.03 15.35
CA GLN A 12 15.58 16.98 15.70
C GLN A 12 14.31 17.03 14.84
N ASP A 13 13.88 18.23 14.46
CA ASP A 13 12.66 18.44 13.69
C ASP A 13 12.95 19.31 12.46
N LEU A 14 12.57 18.82 11.29
CA LEU A 14 12.68 19.53 10.03
C LEU A 14 11.32 19.60 9.35
N THR A 15 10.80 20.82 9.18
CA THR A 15 9.58 21.05 8.40
C THR A 15 9.89 21.98 7.24
N LEU A 16 9.54 21.57 6.03
CA LEU A 16 9.84 22.27 4.79
C LEU A 16 8.58 22.32 3.92
N THR A 17 8.15 23.52 3.54
CA THR A 17 6.94 23.73 2.74
C THR A 17 7.24 24.55 1.49
N HIS A 18 6.81 24.07 0.31
CA HIS A 18 6.90 24.78 -0.99
C HIS A 18 8.32 25.20 -1.40
N TRP A 19 9.33 24.50 -0.91
CA TRP A 19 10.71 24.97 -0.98
C TRP A 19 11.37 24.76 -2.36
N ILE A 20 10.89 23.81 -3.17
CA ILE A 20 11.51 23.48 -4.46
C ILE A 20 10.76 24.18 -5.61
N ALA A 21 11.01 25.48 -5.79
CA ALA A 21 10.53 26.22 -6.97
C ALA A 21 11.56 26.29 -8.11
N ALA A 22 12.84 25.97 -7.85
CA ALA A 22 13.95 26.29 -8.76
C ALA A 22 14.88 25.09 -9.06
N TYR A 23 14.37 23.86 -8.97
CA TYR A 23 15.16 22.70 -9.37
C TYR A 23 14.97 22.48 -10.88
N ASN A 24 15.89 23.00 -11.69
CA ASN A 24 15.92 22.74 -13.12
C ASN A 24 16.14 21.23 -13.35
N GLU A 25 15.28 20.62 -14.16
CA GLU A 25 15.28 19.20 -14.53
C GLU A 25 16.56 18.75 -15.25
N ASP A 26 17.43 19.70 -15.65
CA ASP A 26 18.67 19.46 -16.39
C ASP A 26 19.81 18.83 -15.56
N SER A 27 19.67 18.67 -14.23
CA SER A 27 20.67 17.93 -13.47
C SER A 27 20.46 16.44 -13.70
N SER A 28 21.23 15.87 -14.64
CA SER A 28 21.14 14.45 -15.01
C SER A 28 21.14 13.54 -13.77
N LEU A 29 20.11 12.69 -13.71
CA LEU A 29 19.84 11.70 -12.65
C LEU A 29 20.96 10.66 -12.46
N MET A 30 21.99 10.71 -13.29
CA MET A 30 23.14 9.80 -13.33
C MET A 30 24.40 10.39 -12.70
N ASN A 31 24.40 11.67 -12.29
CA ASN A 31 25.57 12.22 -11.61
C ASN A 31 25.60 11.74 -10.15
N PRO A 32 26.71 11.13 -9.69
CA PRO A 32 26.89 10.82 -8.28
C PRO A 32 26.97 12.14 -7.51
N TYR A 33 25.89 12.53 -6.86
CA TYR A 33 25.83 13.78 -6.10
C TYR A 33 26.75 13.67 -4.88
N PRO A 34 27.77 14.54 -4.73
CA PRO A 34 28.83 14.36 -3.74
C PRO A 34 28.48 14.87 -2.33
N THR A 35 27.23 15.24 -2.03
CA THR A 35 26.91 15.96 -0.81
C THR A 35 25.61 15.49 -0.18
N ASN A 36 25.72 14.54 0.76
CA ASN A 36 24.65 14.10 1.62
C ASN A 36 24.66 14.91 2.92
N ALA A 37 23.49 15.35 3.39
CA ALA A 37 23.31 15.87 4.74
C ALA A 37 23.02 14.70 5.68
N VAL A 38 23.93 14.46 6.63
CA VAL A 38 23.75 13.45 7.68
C VAL A 38 23.04 14.12 8.85
N LEU A 39 21.81 13.70 9.13
CA LEU A 39 20.96 14.27 10.18
C LEU A 39 20.72 13.21 11.27
N SER A 40 21.78 12.78 11.95
CA SER A 40 21.78 11.63 12.87
C SER A 40 20.91 11.78 14.12
N GLN A 41 20.42 12.99 14.41
CA GLN A 41 19.50 13.25 15.53
C GLN A 41 18.07 13.56 15.07
N LEU A 42 17.79 13.49 13.77
CA LEU A 42 16.47 13.82 13.26
C LEU A 42 15.45 12.79 13.74
N ARG A 43 14.38 13.31 14.34
CA ARG A 43 13.24 12.55 14.85
C ARG A 43 12.04 12.70 13.94
N SER A 44 11.84 13.89 13.35
CA SER A 44 10.70 14.18 12.48
C SER A 44 11.12 14.98 11.25
N LEU A 45 10.74 14.49 10.08
CA LEU A 45 10.87 15.17 8.80
C LEU A 45 9.48 15.33 8.18
N LYS A 46 9.06 16.58 7.99
CA LYS A 46 7.85 16.93 7.25
C LYS A 46 8.24 17.69 6.00
N PHE A 47 7.86 17.18 4.84
CA PHE A 47 8.22 17.81 3.58
C PHE A 47 7.03 17.92 2.65
N THR A 48 6.70 19.16 2.27
CA THR A 48 5.64 19.47 1.31
C THR A 48 6.24 20.02 0.02
N THR A 49 6.01 19.31 -1.09
CA THR A 49 6.48 19.67 -2.44
C THR A 49 5.34 19.73 -3.44
N LYS A 50 5.63 20.22 -4.65
CA LYS A 50 4.66 20.19 -5.74
C LYS A 50 4.58 18.79 -6.35
N THR A 51 5.71 18.11 -6.53
CA THR A 51 5.76 16.79 -7.18
C THR A 51 6.44 15.72 -6.33
N VAL A 52 6.15 14.45 -6.61
CA VAL A 52 6.84 13.28 -6.01
C VAL A 52 8.33 13.27 -6.37
N VAL A 53 8.70 13.75 -7.58
CA VAL A 53 10.09 13.85 -8.05
C VAL A 53 10.91 14.82 -7.18
N GLN A 54 10.30 15.91 -6.73
CA GLN A 54 10.99 16.84 -5.84
C GLN A 54 11.22 16.22 -4.45
N SER A 55 10.22 15.48 -3.95
CA SER A 55 10.33 14.74 -2.69
C SER A 55 11.46 13.71 -2.74
N SER A 56 11.52 12.90 -3.78
CA SER A 56 12.56 11.90 -3.97
C SER A 56 13.98 12.46 -4.05
N LEU A 57 14.18 13.47 -4.91
CA LEU A 57 15.50 14.08 -5.11
C LEU A 57 16.03 14.70 -3.82
N PHE A 58 15.15 15.29 -3.03
CA PHE A 58 15.51 15.79 -1.71
C PHE A 58 15.89 14.66 -0.77
N MET A 59 15.06 13.63 -0.66
CA MET A 59 15.31 12.50 0.25
C MET A 59 16.60 11.74 -0.08
N ARG A 60 16.96 11.62 -1.36
CA ARG A 60 18.24 11.02 -1.80
C ARG A 60 19.48 11.76 -1.30
N ARG A 61 19.35 13.00 -0.86
CA ARG A 61 20.45 13.83 -0.32
C ARG A 61 20.50 13.84 1.20
N LEU A 62 19.65 13.05 1.85
CA LEU A 62 19.58 12.94 3.29
C LEU A 62 20.02 11.55 3.73
N SER A 63 20.78 11.48 4.81
CA SER A 63 20.98 10.27 5.60
C SER A 63 20.32 10.49 6.94
N LEU A 64 19.34 9.64 7.25
CA LEU A 64 18.43 9.78 8.38
C LEU A 64 18.50 8.52 9.25
N PRO A 65 18.36 8.64 10.59
CA PRO A 65 18.19 7.48 11.46
C PRO A 65 16.94 6.67 11.10
N GLN A 66 16.99 5.36 11.30
CA GLN A 66 15.82 4.47 11.13
C GLN A 66 14.62 4.86 11.99
N THR A 67 14.85 5.55 13.12
CA THR A 67 13.80 6.01 14.04
C THR A 67 13.08 7.27 13.55
N THR A 68 13.51 7.87 12.45
CA THR A 68 12.94 9.13 11.95
C THR A 68 11.51 8.91 11.47
N TYR A 69 10.58 9.72 11.97
CA TYR A 69 9.25 9.87 11.41
C TYR A 69 9.31 10.72 10.14
N ILE A 70 8.81 10.20 9.01
CA ILE A 70 8.93 10.86 7.71
C ILE A 70 7.55 11.04 7.12
N HIS A 71 7.17 12.29 6.89
CA HIS A 71 5.90 12.68 6.27
C HIS A 71 6.15 13.50 5.02
N LEU A 72 5.86 12.91 3.88
CA LEU A 72 5.95 13.54 2.56
C LEU A 72 4.55 13.90 2.08
N HIS A 73 4.37 15.13 1.61
CA HIS A 73 3.14 15.62 1.03
C HIS A 73 3.41 16.24 -0.34
N CYS A 74 2.80 15.72 -1.39
CA CYS A 74 3.02 16.21 -2.75
C CYS A 74 1.80 16.05 -3.64
N ALA A 75 1.77 16.77 -4.77
CA ALA A 75 0.82 16.48 -5.84
C ALA A 75 1.44 15.48 -6.82
N TYR A 76 0.58 14.76 -7.53
CA TYR A 76 0.94 13.82 -8.56
C TYR A 76 0.64 14.45 -9.93
N GLU A 77 1.68 14.75 -10.73
CA GLU A 77 1.55 15.40 -12.04
C GLU A 77 1.60 14.42 -13.23
N GLY A 78 1.56 13.09 -12.98
CA GLY A 78 1.29 12.07 -13.98
C GLY A 78 2.30 10.91 -14.08
N PHE A 79 2.06 10.02 -15.06
CA PHE A 79 2.70 8.69 -15.17
C PHE A 79 4.20 8.66 -15.46
N ARG A 80 4.79 9.75 -15.95
CA ARG A 80 6.20 9.73 -16.38
C ARG A 80 7.20 9.75 -15.22
N GLU A 81 6.71 9.85 -13.98
CA GLU A 81 7.50 10.30 -12.84
C GLU A 81 7.82 9.24 -11.78
N ILE A 82 7.50 7.96 -11.96
CA ILE A 82 7.25 7.12 -10.77
C ILE A 82 8.30 6.04 -10.46
N PRO A 83 8.71 5.15 -11.38
CA PRO A 83 9.35 3.92 -10.94
C PRO A 83 10.77 4.09 -10.37
N LEU A 84 11.40 5.26 -10.53
CA LEU A 84 12.79 5.47 -10.15
C LEU A 84 12.98 6.24 -8.85
N TYR A 85 11.95 6.84 -8.27
CA TYR A 85 12.21 8.06 -7.51
C TYR A 85 12.06 7.91 -6.00
N LEU A 86 11.10 7.17 -5.46
CA LEU A 86 11.02 7.07 -4.01
C LEU A 86 12.35 6.56 -3.42
N PRO A 87 12.88 7.25 -2.40
CA PRO A 87 14.23 7.01 -1.93
C PRO A 87 14.32 5.55 -1.50
N GLN A 88 15.25 4.80 -2.10
CA GLN A 88 15.95 3.76 -1.38
C GLN A 88 16.59 4.48 -0.20
N MET A 89 15.88 4.53 0.92
CA MET A 89 16.33 5.35 2.03
C MET A 89 17.62 4.72 2.52
N GLN A 90 18.71 5.47 2.49
CA GLN A 90 19.91 5.10 3.23
C GLN A 90 19.62 5.40 4.71
N LEU A 91 18.71 4.64 5.32
CA LEU A 91 18.54 4.60 6.78
C LEU A 91 19.71 3.79 7.33
N ASP A 92 20.84 4.46 7.61
CA ASP A 92 22.07 3.85 8.12
C ASP A 92 22.55 2.59 7.36
N GLY A 93 22.21 2.46 6.07
CA GLY A 93 22.61 1.34 5.22
C GLY A 93 21.77 0.07 5.36
N SER A 94 20.62 0.09 6.06
CA SER A 94 19.70 -1.04 6.09
C SER A 94 18.76 -1.04 4.87
N ASP A 95 18.95 -2.01 4.00
CA ASP A 95 17.99 -2.43 2.96
C ASP A 95 17.70 -3.92 3.21
N PRO A 96 16.44 -4.36 3.39
CA PRO A 96 15.17 -3.61 3.28
C PRO A 96 14.86 -2.67 4.46
N LEU A 97 13.89 -1.77 4.25
CA LEU A 97 13.28 -0.97 5.31
C LEU A 97 12.59 -1.90 6.33
N PRO A 98 12.68 -1.62 7.64
CA PRO A 98 12.14 -2.51 8.68
C PRO A 98 10.61 -2.42 8.81
N PHE A 99 9.89 -2.10 7.74
CA PHE A 99 8.44 -1.97 7.77
C PHE A 99 7.78 -3.34 7.89
N THR A 100 7.04 -3.56 8.97
CA THR A 100 6.23 -4.77 9.18
C THR A 100 4.79 -4.58 8.73
N ARG A 101 4.31 -3.33 8.72
CA ARG A 101 2.93 -2.99 8.36
C ARG A 101 2.91 -1.93 7.27
N LEU A 102 2.04 -2.12 6.29
CA LEU A 102 1.76 -1.18 5.21
C LEU A 102 0.25 -0.88 5.18
N LYS A 103 -0.11 0.39 5.13
CA LYS A 103 -1.48 0.87 5.01
C LYS A 103 -1.60 1.78 3.79
N VAL A 104 -2.46 1.42 2.85
CA VAL A 104 -2.74 2.22 1.66
C VAL A 104 -4.18 2.69 1.73
N VAL A 105 -4.36 4.00 1.87
CA VAL A 105 -5.66 4.65 1.93
C VAL A 105 -5.89 5.44 0.67
N TYR A 106 -6.89 5.02 -0.08
CA TYR A 106 -7.35 5.70 -1.27
C TYR A 106 -8.48 6.66 -0.91
N THR A 107 -8.46 7.84 -1.51
CA THR A 107 -9.43 8.90 -1.27
C THR A 107 -9.89 9.48 -2.59
N LEU A 108 -10.98 10.26 -2.59
CA LEU A 108 -11.43 10.97 -3.78
C LEU A 108 -10.36 11.89 -4.40
N MET A 109 -9.41 12.36 -3.59
CA MET A 109 -8.42 13.38 -3.96
C MET A 109 -7.01 12.82 -4.07
N GLY A 110 -6.81 11.50 -3.96
CA GLY A 110 -5.51 10.86 -4.09
C GLY A 110 -5.30 9.68 -3.15
N VAL A 111 -4.05 9.40 -2.78
CA VAL A 111 -3.65 8.22 -2.00
C VAL A 111 -2.70 8.60 -0.88
N ARG A 112 -2.87 7.94 0.25
CA ARG A 112 -1.97 7.98 1.40
C ARG A 112 -1.37 6.60 1.61
N ILE A 113 -0.05 6.51 1.56
CA ILE A 113 0.70 5.28 1.86
C ILE A 113 1.39 5.48 3.20
N HIS A 114 1.16 4.58 4.13
CA HIS A 114 1.78 4.59 5.45
C HIS A 114 2.51 3.27 5.71
N GLY A 115 3.78 3.33 6.08
CA GLY A 115 4.59 2.18 6.49
C GLY A 115 5.07 2.35 7.92
N SER A 116 5.03 1.28 8.72
CA SER A 116 5.50 1.31 10.12
C SER A 116 6.30 0.05 10.48
N PRO A 117 7.31 0.17 11.35
CA PRO A 117 8.10 -0.98 11.83
C PRO A 117 7.40 -1.78 12.93
N SER A 118 6.31 -1.25 13.46
CA SER A 118 5.49 -1.89 14.47
C SER A 118 4.08 -2.13 13.93
N VAL A 119 3.45 -3.19 14.43
CA VAL A 119 2.02 -3.47 14.24
C VAL A 119 1.17 -2.45 15.01
N ILE A 120 1.71 -1.92 16.11
CA ILE A 120 1.12 -0.84 16.90
C ILE A 120 1.42 0.49 16.19
N ASP A 121 0.47 1.43 16.21
CA ASP A 121 0.59 2.76 15.61
C ASP A 121 1.62 3.64 16.37
N ASP A 122 2.90 3.23 16.39
CA ASP A 122 4.04 4.01 16.88
C ASP A 122 4.57 4.87 15.71
N PRO A 123 4.64 6.21 15.88
CA PRO A 123 5.22 7.08 14.86
C PRO A 123 6.72 6.85 14.64
N CYS A 124 7.44 6.22 15.58
CA CYS A 124 8.88 5.99 15.49
C CYS A 124 9.24 5.14 14.26
N GLY A 125 10.10 5.69 13.41
CA GLY A 125 10.52 5.04 12.16
C GLY A 125 9.40 4.81 11.14
N SER A 126 8.26 5.47 11.30
CA SER A 126 7.15 5.36 10.35
C SER A 126 7.31 6.34 9.18
N PHE A 127 6.77 5.93 8.05
CA PHE A 127 6.77 6.66 6.79
C PHE A 127 5.32 6.95 6.37
N THR A 128 5.04 8.17 5.96
CA THR A 128 3.77 8.58 5.37
C THR A 128 4.02 9.36 4.09
N LEU A 129 3.41 8.91 3.00
CA LEU A 129 3.38 9.59 1.72
C LEU A 129 1.93 9.95 1.38
N ASP A 130 1.63 11.24 1.41
CA ASP A 130 0.36 11.82 0.98
C ASP A 130 0.51 12.38 -0.43
N MET A 131 -0.15 11.75 -1.39
CA MET A 131 -0.18 12.22 -2.77
C MET A 131 -1.58 12.68 -3.14
N MET A 132 -1.68 13.93 -3.59
CA MET A 132 -2.91 14.46 -4.18
C MET A 132 -2.91 14.17 -5.68
N ASP A 133 -3.93 13.46 -6.16
CA ASP A 133 -4.22 13.28 -7.59
C ASP A 133 -5.73 13.43 -7.78
N MET A 134 -6.15 14.40 -8.58
CA MET A 134 -7.56 14.52 -8.97
C MET A 134 -7.92 13.60 -10.16
N THR A 135 -6.96 12.86 -10.70
CA THR A 135 -7.17 11.92 -11.79
C THR A 135 -7.31 10.49 -11.25
N LEU A 136 -8.16 9.68 -11.91
CA LEU A 136 -8.37 8.25 -11.58
C LEU A 136 -7.14 7.37 -11.93
N ARG A 137 -5.94 7.94 -12.04
CA ARG A 137 -4.73 7.25 -12.53
C ARG A 137 -3.76 6.89 -11.42
N ILE A 138 -4.01 7.35 -10.20
CA ILE A 138 -3.12 7.16 -9.05
C ILE A 138 -2.82 5.67 -8.74
N TRP A 139 -3.71 4.77 -9.14
CA TRP A 139 -3.64 3.33 -8.87
C TRP A 139 -2.47 2.61 -9.57
N ILE A 140 -2.25 2.90 -10.84
CA ILE A 140 -1.12 2.36 -11.61
C ILE A 140 0.18 2.99 -11.11
N GLY A 141 0.10 4.19 -10.49
CA GLY A 141 1.20 4.80 -9.79
C GLY A 141 1.58 4.07 -8.50
N THR A 142 0.61 3.55 -7.74
CA THR A 142 0.86 2.90 -6.45
C THR A 142 1.91 1.79 -6.53
N THR A 143 1.84 0.90 -7.52
CA THR A 143 2.86 -0.16 -7.67
C THR A 143 4.25 0.37 -7.93
N SER A 144 4.35 1.36 -8.82
CA SER A 144 5.61 2.01 -9.16
C SER A 144 6.20 2.76 -7.95
N LEU A 145 5.35 3.21 -7.02
CA LEU A 145 5.75 3.85 -5.77
C LEU A 145 6.18 2.84 -4.69
N LEU A 146 5.54 1.67 -4.66
CA LEU A 146 5.82 0.64 -3.66
C LEU A 146 7.11 -0.13 -3.96
N HIS A 147 7.46 -0.29 -5.23
CA HIS A 147 8.63 -1.06 -5.63
C HIS A 147 9.96 -0.59 -4.98
N PRO A 148 10.29 0.72 -4.92
CA PRO A 148 11.54 1.18 -4.29
C PRO A 148 11.59 1.06 -2.76
N LEU A 149 10.49 0.75 -2.09
CA LEU A 149 10.41 0.70 -0.62
C LEU A 149 10.88 -0.64 -0.03
N SER A 150 11.36 -1.57 -0.84
CA SER A 150 11.88 -2.88 -0.42
C SER A 150 10.95 -3.57 0.60
N LEU A 151 9.69 -3.81 0.21
CA LEU A 151 8.59 -4.26 1.10
C LEU A 151 8.70 -5.73 1.56
N GLN A 152 9.89 -6.30 1.55
CA GLN A 152 10.14 -7.71 1.88
C GLN A 152 9.83 -8.03 3.35
N SER A 153 9.92 -7.05 4.25
CA SER A 153 9.62 -7.21 5.67
C SER A 153 8.14 -7.04 6.03
N VAL A 154 7.29 -6.64 5.07
CA VAL A 154 5.88 -6.33 5.34
C VAL A 154 5.08 -7.62 5.51
N THR A 155 4.55 -7.83 6.72
CA THR A 155 3.71 -9.00 7.07
C THR A 155 2.23 -8.64 7.15
N ALA A 156 1.88 -7.36 7.29
CA ALA A 156 0.51 -6.90 7.39
C ALA A 156 0.21 -5.77 6.38
N LEU A 157 -0.87 -5.93 5.61
CA LEU A 157 -1.36 -4.95 4.65
C LEU A 157 -2.78 -4.51 5.02
N MET A 158 -3.02 -3.21 5.11
CA MET A 158 -4.36 -2.63 5.18
C MET A 158 -4.64 -1.83 3.92
N LEU A 159 -5.73 -2.14 3.23
CA LEU A 159 -6.21 -1.41 2.05
C LEU A 159 -7.53 -0.75 2.39
N ASP A 160 -7.57 0.59 2.34
CA ASP A 160 -8.81 1.35 2.44
C ASP A 160 -9.15 1.91 1.06
N THR A 161 -10.14 1.32 0.40
CA THR A 161 -10.46 1.63 -0.99
C THR A 161 -11.39 2.83 -1.13
N CYS A 162 -12.02 3.29 -0.04
CA CYS A 162 -13.03 4.37 -0.06
C CYS A 162 -14.09 4.24 -1.18
N GLY A 163 -14.41 3.01 -1.60
CA GLY A 163 -15.40 2.73 -2.64
C GLY A 163 -14.89 2.74 -4.07
N PHE A 164 -13.60 2.96 -4.28
CA PHE A 164 -12.97 2.83 -5.58
C PHE A 164 -12.59 1.39 -5.88
N PHE A 165 -12.76 1.02 -7.14
CA PHE A 165 -12.29 -0.25 -7.68
C PHE A 165 -10.84 -0.12 -8.14
N VAL A 166 -10.00 -1.08 -7.72
CA VAL A 166 -8.59 -1.13 -8.12
C VAL A 166 -8.16 -2.57 -8.28
N ASP A 167 -7.58 -2.90 -9.43
CA ASP A 167 -6.82 -4.15 -9.56
C ASP A 167 -5.60 -4.08 -8.65
N CYS A 168 -5.64 -4.84 -7.55
CA CYS A 168 -4.58 -4.89 -6.57
C CYS A 168 -3.52 -5.94 -6.93
N SER A 169 -3.73 -6.76 -7.96
CA SER A 169 -2.79 -7.83 -8.35
C SER A 169 -1.36 -7.31 -8.48
N PRO A 170 -1.12 -6.17 -9.17
CA PRO A 170 0.23 -5.64 -9.31
C PRO A 170 0.88 -5.23 -7.96
N VAL A 171 0.10 -4.79 -6.97
CA VAL A 171 0.62 -4.46 -5.63
C VAL A 171 0.92 -5.74 -4.84
N LEU A 172 -0.01 -6.69 -4.86
CA LEU A 172 0.10 -7.95 -4.14
C LEU A 172 1.25 -8.83 -4.67
N ALA A 173 1.62 -8.67 -5.95
CA ALA A 173 2.74 -9.35 -6.55
C ALA A 173 4.10 -9.01 -5.90
N PHE A 174 4.24 -7.87 -5.22
CA PHE A 174 5.48 -7.50 -4.51
C PHE A 174 5.47 -7.87 -3.02
N LEU A 175 4.33 -8.38 -2.51
CA LEU A 175 4.06 -8.56 -1.08
C LEU A 175 4.06 -10.04 -0.71
N HIS A 176 5.17 -10.73 -0.99
CA HIS A 176 5.26 -12.18 -0.83
C HIS A 176 5.18 -12.65 0.62
N THR A 177 5.67 -11.84 1.56
CA THR A 177 5.75 -12.13 3.01
C THR A 177 4.52 -11.70 3.78
N VAL A 178 3.52 -11.09 3.11
CA VAL A 178 2.29 -10.65 3.77
C VAL A 178 1.49 -11.87 4.26
N GLU A 179 1.22 -11.89 5.56
CA GLU A 179 0.45 -12.90 6.27
C GLU A 179 -0.99 -12.45 6.54
N THR A 180 -1.21 -11.13 6.66
CA THR A 180 -2.54 -10.56 6.94
C THR A 180 -2.88 -9.45 5.95
N ILE A 181 -4.06 -9.53 5.34
CA ILE A 181 -4.65 -8.45 4.54
C ILE A 181 -5.97 -8.04 5.16
N GLU A 182 -6.11 -6.75 5.47
CA GLU A 182 -7.36 -6.13 5.88
C GLU A 182 -7.84 -5.17 4.81
N ILE A 183 -9.11 -5.28 4.44
CA ILE A 183 -9.72 -4.46 3.40
C ILE A 183 -10.89 -3.71 4.00
N LEU A 184 -10.70 -2.40 4.11
CA LEU A 184 -11.75 -1.47 4.45
C LEU A 184 -12.36 -0.94 3.16
N PHE A 185 -13.65 -1.15 2.98
CA PHE A 185 -14.36 -0.67 1.81
C PHE A 185 -15.60 0.14 2.19
N SER A 186 -16.06 0.95 1.25
CA SER A 186 -17.20 1.85 1.41
C SER A 186 -18.00 1.83 0.12
N PRO A 187 -19.13 1.13 0.02
CA PRO A 187 -19.88 1.06 -1.22
C PRO A 187 -20.36 2.45 -1.66
N LEU A 188 -19.92 2.92 -2.83
CA LEU A 188 -20.46 4.11 -3.48
C LEU A 188 -21.62 3.68 -4.39
N GLY A 189 -22.79 3.49 -3.79
CA GLY A 189 -24.15 3.54 -4.37
C GLY A 189 -24.54 2.64 -5.55
N PHE A 190 -23.67 2.41 -6.55
CA PHE A 190 -24.06 1.89 -7.87
C PHE A 190 -23.00 1.04 -8.58
N LEU A 191 -21.75 0.99 -8.09
CA LEU A 191 -20.70 0.20 -8.73
C LEU A 191 -20.73 -1.24 -8.18
N SER A 192 -20.69 -2.21 -9.11
CA SER A 192 -20.58 -3.65 -8.82
C SER A 192 -19.42 -3.94 -7.87
N SER A 193 -19.60 -4.95 -7.02
CA SER A 193 -18.80 -5.17 -5.81
C SER A 193 -17.29 -5.16 -6.03
N PRO A 194 -16.55 -4.12 -5.57
CA PRO A 194 -15.10 -4.07 -5.71
C PRO A 194 -14.39 -5.21 -4.97
N LEU A 195 -15.07 -5.82 -4.00
CA LEU A 195 -14.55 -6.94 -3.25
C LEU A 195 -14.37 -8.21 -4.07
N GLY A 196 -15.27 -8.48 -5.02
CA GLY A 196 -15.18 -9.67 -5.87
C GLY A 196 -13.90 -9.63 -6.69
N SER A 197 -13.60 -8.48 -7.30
CA SER A 197 -12.37 -8.33 -8.06
C SER A 197 -11.12 -8.32 -7.19
N PHE A 198 -11.18 -7.78 -5.96
CA PHE A 198 -10.06 -7.94 -5.05
C PHE A 198 -9.82 -9.42 -4.74
N ALA A 199 -10.86 -10.16 -4.39
CA ALA A 199 -10.73 -11.59 -4.11
C ALA A 199 -10.10 -12.32 -5.32
N SER A 200 -10.57 -12.04 -6.53
CA SER A 200 -9.97 -12.58 -7.77
C SER A 200 -8.50 -12.18 -7.94
N SER A 201 -8.08 -10.98 -7.52
CA SER A 201 -6.69 -10.52 -7.66
C SER A 201 -5.68 -11.36 -6.87
N LEU A 202 -6.12 -12.12 -5.85
CA LEU A 202 -5.23 -13.02 -5.09
C LEU A 202 -4.75 -14.23 -5.92
N VAL A 203 -5.41 -14.49 -7.05
CA VAL A 203 -5.21 -15.67 -7.89
C VAL A 203 -5.21 -15.24 -9.36
N VAL A 204 -4.03 -15.20 -9.97
CA VAL A 204 -3.87 -14.70 -11.34
C VAL A 204 -3.53 -15.86 -12.28
N PRO A 205 -4.22 -15.99 -13.44
CA PRO A 205 -3.79 -16.92 -14.47
C PRO A 205 -2.41 -16.52 -14.99
N HIS A 206 -1.47 -17.46 -14.97
CA HIS A 206 -0.11 -17.24 -15.45
C HIS A 206 0.23 -18.29 -16.52
N ALA A 207 0.60 -17.82 -17.71
CA ALA A 207 1.02 -18.70 -18.79
C ALA A 207 2.54 -18.87 -18.74
N GLU A 208 2.99 -20.03 -18.27
CA GLU A 208 4.39 -20.46 -18.39
C GLU A 208 4.48 -21.58 -19.41
N ASP A 209 5.31 -21.40 -20.44
CA ASP A 209 5.65 -22.42 -21.44
C ASP A 209 4.42 -23.13 -22.08
N GLY A 210 3.36 -22.36 -22.37
CA GLY A 210 2.14 -22.88 -22.99
C GLY A 210 1.23 -23.69 -22.06
N ARG A 211 1.56 -23.81 -20.77
CA ARG A 211 0.68 -24.34 -19.73
C ARG A 211 0.02 -23.18 -18.98
N GLN A 212 -1.28 -23.29 -18.75
CA GLN A 212 -2.00 -22.39 -17.86
C GLN A 212 -1.71 -22.83 -16.43
N CYS A 213 -0.79 -22.12 -15.77
CA CYS A 213 -0.55 -22.23 -14.34
C CYS A 213 -1.33 -21.15 -13.62
N ILE A 214 -1.57 -21.33 -12.32
CA ILE A 214 -2.22 -20.33 -11.49
C ILE A 214 -1.17 -19.74 -10.55
N GLN A 215 -0.91 -18.44 -10.66
CA GLN A 215 0.00 -17.74 -9.75
C GLN A 215 -0.75 -17.29 -8.50
N MET A 216 -0.27 -17.75 -7.35
CA MET A 216 -0.77 -17.30 -6.04
C MET A 216 -0.07 -16.00 -5.65
N LEU A 217 -0.82 -14.91 -5.52
CA LEU A 217 -0.28 -13.69 -4.92
C LEU A 217 -0.35 -13.78 -3.40
N CYS A 218 0.62 -13.19 -2.72
CA CYS A 218 0.81 -13.31 -1.26
C CYS A 218 0.73 -14.78 -0.78
N PRO A 219 1.70 -15.64 -1.14
CA PRO A 219 1.66 -17.07 -0.79
C PRO A 219 1.72 -17.33 0.73
N CYS A 220 2.20 -16.37 1.53
CA CYS A 220 2.21 -16.46 2.99
C CYS A 220 0.90 -16.00 3.65
N LEU A 221 -0.10 -15.58 2.88
CA LEU A 221 -1.35 -15.05 3.42
C LEU A 221 -2.10 -16.11 4.24
N ARG A 222 -2.32 -15.79 5.52
CA ARG A 222 -3.05 -16.63 6.50
C ARG A 222 -4.38 -16.04 6.91
N ARG A 223 -4.48 -14.71 6.98
CA ARG A 223 -5.70 -14.00 7.38
C ARG A 223 -6.11 -12.98 6.33
N LEU A 224 -7.38 -13.05 5.92
CA LEU A 224 -7.99 -12.09 5.00
C LEU A 224 -9.25 -11.52 5.63
N GLU A 225 -9.31 -10.21 5.81
CA GLU A 225 -10.40 -9.53 6.48
C GLU A 225 -11.04 -8.48 5.58
N PHE A 226 -12.38 -8.48 5.54
CA PHE A 226 -13.17 -7.52 4.77
C PHE A 226 -14.16 -6.80 5.68
N THR A 227 -14.02 -5.48 5.79
CA THR A 227 -14.84 -4.64 6.67
C THR A 227 -15.48 -3.51 5.86
N THR A 228 -16.79 -3.29 6.03
CA THR A 228 -17.49 -2.16 5.40
C THR A 228 -17.68 -1.08 6.44
N ARG A 229 -17.44 0.17 6.03
CA ARG A 229 -17.73 1.34 6.86
C ARG A 229 -19.23 1.55 7.09
N TYR A 230 -20.05 1.14 6.12
CA TYR A 230 -21.49 1.28 6.17
C TYR A 230 -22.12 -0.10 6.36
N ARG A 231 -23.25 -0.20 7.07
CA ARG A 231 -24.00 -1.46 7.22
C ARG A 231 -24.77 -1.84 5.94
N ASP A 232 -24.13 -1.60 4.81
CA ASP A 232 -24.68 -1.86 3.50
C ASP A 232 -24.41 -3.31 3.09
N THR A 233 -25.18 -3.71 2.10
CA THR A 233 -25.30 -5.06 1.61
C THR A 233 -24.06 -5.40 0.77
N VAL A 234 -23.42 -6.54 1.03
CA VAL A 234 -22.41 -7.08 0.11
C VAL A 234 -23.07 -7.91 -0.97
N ASP A 235 -22.58 -7.74 -2.19
CA ASP A 235 -23.00 -8.49 -3.35
C ASP A 235 -22.84 -10.00 -3.13
N PRO A 236 -23.89 -10.81 -3.32
CA PRO A 236 -23.80 -12.26 -3.25
C PRO A 236 -22.69 -12.86 -4.11
N ALA A 237 -22.39 -12.26 -5.26
CA ALA A 237 -21.35 -12.74 -6.16
C ALA A 237 -19.96 -12.73 -5.51
N PHE A 238 -19.71 -11.79 -4.58
CA PHE A 238 -18.44 -11.73 -3.84
C PHE A 238 -18.17 -13.02 -3.06
N PHE A 239 -19.16 -13.60 -2.39
CA PHE A 239 -18.95 -14.83 -1.61
C PHE A 239 -18.63 -16.02 -2.50
N GLY A 240 -19.27 -16.10 -3.68
CA GLY A 240 -18.93 -17.10 -4.68
C GLY A 240 -17.49 -16.97 -5.18
N THR A 241 -17.07 -15.74 -5.49
CA THR A 241 -15.68 -15.46 -5.89
C THR A 241 -14.69 -15.76 -4.77
N LEU A 242 -14.98 -15.33 -3.54
CA LEU A 242 -14.13 -15.60 -2.38
C LEU A 242 -13.99 -17.10 -2.12
N ALA A 243 -15.08 -17.87 -2.17
CA ALA A 243 -15.05 -19.32 -2.02
C ALA A 243 -14.12 -19.96 -3.07
N ALA A 244 -14.30 -19.62 -4.35
CA ALA A 244 -13.49 -20.15 -5.45
C ALA A 244 -11.99 -19.85 -5.27
N VAL A 245 -11.66 -18.63 -4.82
CA VAL A 245 -10.27 -18.22 -4.53
C VAL A 245 -9.70 -19.02 -3.36
N LEU A 246 -10.45 -19.20 -2.27
CA LEU A 246 -10.01 -19.99 -1.12
C LEU A 246 -9.78 -21.46 -1.49
N ASP A 247 -10.63 -22.03 -2.32
CA ASP A 247 -10.50 -23.41 -2.79
C ASP A 247 -9.25 -23.56 -3.67
N THR A 248 -9.06 -22.64 -4.63
CA THR A 248 -7.89 -22.65 -5.51
C THR A 248 -6.58 -22.54 -4.70
N ARG A 249 -6.56 -21.66 -3.68
CA ARG A 249 -5.43 -21.53 -2.76
C ARG A 249 -5.17 -22.81 -1.96
N SER A 250 -6.23 -23.45 -1.48
CA SER A 250 -6.12 -24.72 -0.75
C SER A 250 -5.57 -25.83 -1.64
N GLU A 251 -6.03 -25.94 -2.88
CA GLU A 251 -5.55 -26.92 -3.87
C GLU A 251 -4.08 -26.66 -4.26
N ALA A 252 -3.68 -25.38 -4.32
CA ALA A 252 -2.30 -24.97 -4.58
C ALA A 252 -1.36 -25.10 -3.37
N GLY A 253 -1.84 -25.58 -2.21
CA GLY A 253 -1.02 -25.79 -1.00
C GLY A 253 -0.73 -24.52 -0.18
N SER A 254 -1.49 -23.44 -0.40
CA SER A 254 -1.40 -22.18 0.36
C SER A 254 -2.77 -21.82 0.98
N PRO A 255 -3.35 -22.70 1.83
CA PRO A 255 -4.66 -22.47 2.40
C PRO A 255 -4.67 -21.26 3.32
N LEU A 256 -5.75 -20.49 3.27
CA LEU A 256 -5.99 -19.43 4.23
C LEU A 256 -6.45 -20.04 5.56
N GLU A 257 -5.87 -19.59 6.68
CA GLU A 257 -6.26 -20.04 8.02
C GLU A 257 -7.59 -19.39 8.45
N GLU A 258 -7.77 -18.13 8.09
CA GLU A 258 -8.92 -17.34 8.53
C GLU A 258 -9.39 -16.34 7.47
N ALA A 259 -10.63 -16.48 7.01
CA ALA A 259 -11.33 -15.43 6.28
C ALA A 259 -12.33 -14.76 7.23
N VAL A 260 -12.30 -13.44 7.33
CA VAL A 260 -13.17 -12.64 8.18
C VAL A 260 -13.95 -11.67 7.32
N VAL A 261 -15.26 -11.58 7.53
CA VAL A 261 -16.10 -10.63 6.80
C VAL A 261 -17.04 -9.98 7.81
N GLN A 262 -16.91 -8.65 7.98
CA GLN A 262 -17.58 -7.87 9.05
C GLN A 262 -17.31 -8.39 10.47
N GLY A 263 -16.07 -8.79 10.75
CA GLY A 263 -15.67 -9.31 12.07
C GLY A 263 -16.12 -10.75 12.34
N GLU A 264 -16.82 -11.41 11.41
CA GLU A 264 -17.23 -12.81 11.54
C GLU A 264 -16.31 -13.72 10.71
N CYS A 265 -15.79 -14.78 11.32
CA CYS A 265 -15.01 -15.79 10.61
C CYS A 265 -15.93 -16.64 9.71
N VAL A 266 -15.57 -16.74 8.43
CA VAL A 266 -16.29 -17.50 7.40
C VAL A 266 -15.44 -18.65 6.89
N ARG A 267 -16.06 -19.82 6.69
CA ARG A 267 -15.40 -20.99 6.10
C ARG A 267 -15.72 -21.09 4.62
N SER A 268 -14.81 -21.64 3.81
CA SER A 268 -15.05 -21.83 2.35
C SER A 268 -16.38 -22.55 2.06
N LYS A 269 -16.71 -23.59 2.82
CA LYS A 269 -17.97 -24.34 2.66
C LYS A 269 -19.22 -23.47 2.87
N GLU A 270 -19.18 -22.54 3.83
CA GLU A 270 -20.30 -21.67 4.19
C GLU A 270 -20.51 -20.58 3.14
N LEU A 271 -19.43 -20.09 2.53
CA LEU A 271 -19.46 -19.07 1.48
C LEU A 271 -20.21 -19.51 0.21
N ARG A 272 -20.31 -20.82 -0.04
CA ARG A 272 -21.03 -21.38 -1.18
C ARG A 272 -22.55 -21.38 -0.99
N SER A 273 -23.03 -21.27 0.24
CA SER A 273 -24.46 -21.29 0.56
C SER A 273 -24.92 -19.90 1.01
N VAL A 274 -25.53 -19.17 0.06
CA VAL A 274 -26.13 -17.86 0.33
C VAL A 274 -27.16 -17.93 1.46
N ASP A 275 -27.86 -19.05 1.61
CA ASP A 275 -28.87 -19.24 2.66
C ASP A 275 -28.26 -19.52 4.04
N GLU A 276 -27.12 -20.21 4.14
CA GLU A 276 -26.37 -20.33 5.40
C GLU A 276 -25.79 -18.99 5.85
N MET A 277 -25.29 -18.20 4.89
CA MET A 277 -24.81 -16.83 5.15
C MET A 277 -25.94 -15.89 5.62
N LYS A 278 -27.15 -16.04 5.08
CA LYS A 278 -28.37 -15.34 5.58
C LYS A 278 -28.72 -15.76 7.00
N GLN A 279 -28.72 -17.07 7.29
CA GLN A 279 -29.17 -17.61 8.58
C GLN A 279 -28.30 -17.16 9.75
N ARG A 280 -26.97 -17.05 9.55
CA ARG A 280 -26.04 -16.57 10.59
C ARG A 280 -26.13 -15.06 10.85
N LYS A 281 -27.00 -14.31 10.16
CA LYS A 281 -27.11 -12.83 10.23
C LYS A 281 -25.79 -12.10 9.98
N VAL A 282 -24.83 -12.76 9.34
CA VAL A 282 -23.55 -12.15 8.96
C VAL A 282 -23.82 -10.95 8.01
N TRP A 283 -24.98 -10.95 7.32
CA TRP A 283 -25.33 -9.93 6.32
C TRP A 283 -26.82 -9.56 6.28
N LYS A 284 -27.09 -8.32 5.86
CA LYS A 284 -28.37 -7.92 5.24
C LYS A 284 -28.16 -7.89 3.73
N PHE A 285 -29.02 -8.56 2.96
CA PHE A 285 -28.94 -8.60 1.50
C PHE A 285 -29.69 -7.41 0.89
N MET A 286 -29.22 -6.94 -0.27
CA MET A 286 -30.00 -6.02 -1.11
C MET A 286 -31.23 -6.80 -1.59
N LYS A 287 -32.43 -6.27 -1.36
CA LYS A 287 -33.61 -6.81 -2.04
C LYS A 287 -33.43 -6.49 -3.53
N GLN A 288 -33.30 -7.53 -4.34
CA GLN A 288 -33.47 -7.42 -5.80
C GLN A 288 -34.91 -7.03 -6.12
#